data_AF-A0A183D839-F1
#
_entry.id   AF-A0A183D839-F1
#
_cell.length_a   1.000
_cell.length_b   1.000
_cell.length_c   1.000
_cell.angle_alpha   90.00
_cell.angle_beta   90.00
_cell.angle_gamma   90.00
#
_symmetry.space_group_name_H-M   'P 1'
#
loop_
_entity.id
_entity.type
_entity.pdbx_description
1 polymer ?
#
loop_
_entity_poly.entity_id
_entity_poly.type
_entity_poly.pdbx_seq_one_letter_code
_entity_poly.pdbx_strand_id
1 'polypeptide(L)'
;MWYFLTPLLCFYGFIKEFKIGEPFMYLYQSEVLNLTREQLTNEIYPYSPYGYLVSLIPIFLLTDLLLYKPTMLVEVIGQAVYRSTLIFCAKVWAQKLGIVIYGVASASELAFFSYVYAKLEKDQYQK
;
A
#
# COMPACT_ATOMS: atom_id res chain seq x y z
N MET A 1 2.47 27.08 -12.43
CA MET A 1 1.87 25.73 -12.29
C MET A 1 2.47 24.95 -11.12
N TRP A 2 3.80 24.89 -10.97
CA TRP A 2 4.49 24.16 -9.89
C TRP A 2 4.12 24.59 -8.46
N TYR A 3 3.99 25.90 -8.20
CA TYR A 3 3.62 26.41 -6.86
C TYR A 3 2.26 25.91 -6.32
N PHE A 4 1.34 25.47 -7.19
CA PHE A 4 0.06 24.88 -6.77
C PHE A 4 0.09 23.35 -6.73
N LEU A 5 0.87 22.71 -7.61
CA LEU A 5 1.01 21.25 -7.66
C LEU A 5 1.78 20.70 -6.47
N THR A 6 2.86 21.35 -6.05
CA THR A 6 3.68 20.90 -4.92
C THR A 6 2.92 20.86 -3.59
N PRO A 7 2.22 21.92 -3.13
CA PRO A 7 1.46 21.85 -1.88
C PRO A 7 0.29 20.86 -1.97
N LEU A 8 -0.32 20.69 -3.14
CA LEU A 8 -1.41 19.72 -3.34
C LEU A 8 -0.90 18.28 -3.26
N LEU A 9 0.26 17.97 -3.83
CA LEU A 9 0.92 16.66 -3.69
C LEU A 9 1.37 16.40 -2.25
N CYS A 10 1.94 17.40 -1.58
CA CYS A 10 2.31 17.27 -0.16
C CYS A 10 1.09 17.03 0.72
N PHE A 11 0.00 17.76 0.49
CA PHE A 11 -1.25 17.58 1.23
C PHE A 11 -1.88 16.21 0.96
N TYR A 12 -1.86 15.74 -0.29
CA TYR A 12 -2.28 14.38 -0.64
C TYR A 12 -1.44 13.33 0.08
N GLY A 13 -0.10 13.44 0.03
CA GLY A 13 0.80 12.53 0.74
C GLY A 13 0.57 12.54 2.25
N PHE A 14 0.35 13.72 2.83
CA PHE A 14 0.03 13.88 4.25
C PHE A 14 -1.28 13.20 4.64
N ILE A 15 -2.35 13.42 3.87
CA ILE A 15 -3.64 12.76 4.11
C ILE A 15 -3.51 11.25 3.98
N LYS A 16 -2.81 10.79 2.96
CA LYS A 16 -2.61 9.38 2.68
C LYS A 16 -1.87 8.66 3.82
N GLU A 17 -0.92 9.32 4.47
CA GLU A 17 -0.15 8.75 5.57
C GLU A 17 -0.92 8.70 6.90
N PHE A 18 -2.17 9.20 6.96
CA PHE A 18 -3.05 8.98 8.12
C PHE A 18 -3.54 7.53 8.19
N LYS A 19 -2.61 6.64 8.52
CA LYS A 19 -2.82 5.21 8.79
C LYS A 19 -3.31 4.99 10.22
N ILE A 20 -4.26 5.82 10.68
CA ILE A 20 -4.75 5.85 12.08
C ILE A 20 -5.27 4.49 12.54
N GLY A 21 -5.84 3.70 11.63
CA GLY A 21 -6.39 2.37 11.91
C GLY A 21 -5.38 1.21 11.87
N GLU A 22 -4.23 1.37 11.22
CA GLU A 22 -3.24 0.30 11.06
C GLU A 22 -2.72 -0.27 12.39
N PRO A 23 -2.38 0.52 13.43
CA PRO A 23 -1.91 -0.05 14.71
C PRO A 23 -2.96 -0.91 15.41
N PHE A 24 -4.25 -0.73 15.11
CA PHE A 24 -5.34 -1.48 15.73
C PHE A 24 -5.74 -2.74 14.95
N MET A 25 -5.19 -2.96 13.75
CA MET A 25 -5.58 -4.10 12.91
C MET A 25 -5.29 -5.45 13.56
N TYR A 26 -4.13 -5.57 14.24
CA TYR A 26 -3.77 -6.79 14.95
C TYR A 26 -4.79 -7.12 16.05
N LEU A 27 -5.16 -6.12 16.84
CA LEU A 27 -6.16 -6.27 17.90
C LEU A 27 -7.53 -6.61 17.33
N TYR A 28 -7.93 -5.96 16.24
CA TYR A 28 -9.19 -6.26 15.55
C TYR A 28 -9.25 -7.73 15.06
N GLN A 29 -8.19 -8.22 14.42
CA GLN A 29 -8.13 -9.60 13.95
C GLN A 29 -8.11 -10.62 15.11
N SER A 30 -7.46 -10.28 16.23
CA SER A 30 -7.41 -11.16 17.40
C SER A 30 -8.72 -11.17 18.20
N GLU A 31 -9.30 -10.00 18.48
CA GLU A 31 -10.44 -9.86 19.39
C GLU A 31 -11.79 -9.97 18.67
N VAL A 32 -11.91 -9.44 17.45
CA VAL A 32 -13.18 -9.43 16.70
C VAL A 32 -13.31 -10.65 15.80
N LEU A 33 -12.25 -10.99 15.05
CA LEU A 33 -12.27 -12.15 14.14
C LEU A 33 -11.91 -13.46 14.85
N ASN A 34 -11.55 -13.42 16.14
CA ASN A 34 -11.18 -14.59 16.96
C ASN A 34 -10.05 -15.44 16.35
N LEU A 35 -9.10 -14.80 15.65
CA LEU A 35 -7.94 -15.49 15.08
C LEU A 35 -6.88 -15.72 16.16
N THR A 36 -6.23 -16.89 16.14
CA THR A 36 -5.19 -17.17 17.13
C THR A 36 -3.93 -16.38 16.82
N ARG A 37 -3.16 -16.05 17.87
CA ARG A 37 -1.89 -15.32 17.73
C ARG A 37 -0.89 -16.05 16.83
N GLU A 38 -0.90 -17.39 16.87
CA GLU A 38 -0.06 -18.22 16.00
C GLU A 38 -0.48 -18.10 14.53
N GLN A 39 -1.78 -18.13 14.23
CA GLN A 39 -2.28 -17.94 12.87
C GLN A 39 -1.91 -16.55 12.32
N LEU A 40 -2.07 -15.51 13.13
CA LEU A 40 -1.72 -14.15 12.73
C LEU A 40 -0.21 -14.03 12.45
N THR A 41 0.61 -14.41 13.42
CA THR A 41 2.06 -14.17 13.39
C THR A 41 2.80 -15.10 12.42
N ASN A 42 2.41 -16.37 12.33
CA ASN A 42 3.14 -17.36 11.55
C ASN A 42 2.51 -17.59 10.16
N GLU A 43 1.22 -17.31 10.00
CA GLU A 43 0.53 -17.62 8.74
C GLU A 43 -0.01 -16.42 7.99
N ILE A 44 -0.44 -15.33 8.62
CA ILE A 44 -1.05 -14.20 7.92
C ILE A 44 0.00 -13.14 7.64
N TYR A 45 0.55 -12.50 8.69
CA TYR A 45 1.48 -11.38 8.52
C TYR A 45 2.72 -11.67 7.64
N PRO A 46 3.33 -12.87 7.67
CA PRO A 46 4.48 -13.18 6.81
C PRO A 46 4.15 -13.15 5.31
N TYR A 47 2.88 -13.23 4.91
CA TYR A 47 2.51 -13.16 3.49
C TYR A 47 2.57 -11.75 2.91
N SER A 48 2.50 -10.71 3.75
CA SER A 48 2.65 -9.32 3.32
C SER A 48 3.99 -9.06 2.63
N PRO A 49 5.15 -9.36 3.24
CA PRO A 49 6.44 -9.13 2.58
C PRO A 49 6.62 -10.01 1.34
N TYR A 50 6.06 -11.22 1.28
CA TYR A 50 6.10 -12.02 0.05
C TYR A 50 5.30 -11.39 -1.08
N GLY A 51 4.08 -10.93 -0.80
CA GLY A 51 3.25 -10.21 -1.77
C GLY A 51 3.94 -8.94 -2.26
N TYR A 52 4.50 -8.17 -1.34
CA TYR A 52 5.30 -6.99 -1.64
C TYR A 52 6.48 -7.31 -2.57
N LEU A 53 7.33 -8.26 -2.21
CA LEU A 53 8.52 -8.64 -2.99
C LEU A 53 8.17 -9.07 -4.43
N VAL A 54 7.16 -9.92 -4.59
CA VAL A 54 6.73 -10.39 -5.91
C VAL A 54 6.15 -9.24 -6.74
N SER A 55 5.44 -8.32 -6.09
CA SER A 55 4.77 -7.20 -6.76
C SER A 55 5.69 -6.04 -7.12
N LEU A 56 6.88 -5.93 -6.50
CA LEU A 56 7.83 -4.86 -6.79
C LEU A 56 8.17 -4.79 -8.29
N ILE A 57 8.59 -5.91 -8.89
CA ILE A 57 9.00 -5.95 -10.30
C ILE A 57 7.87 -5.49 -11.24
N PRO A 58 6.66 -6.07 -11.22
CA PRO A 58 5.59 -5.65 -12.13
C PRO A 58 5.13 -4.21 -11.87
N ILE A 59 5.10 -3.75 -10.61
CA ILE A 59 4.69 -2.38 -10.27
C ILE A 59 5.73 -1.36 -10.76
N PHE A 60 7.03 -1.65 -10.60
CA PHE A 60 8.09 -0.78 -11.13
C PHE A 60 7.96 -0.64 -12.65
N LEU A 61 7.83 -1.77 -13.36
CA LEU A 61 7.62 -1.77 -14.80
C LEU A 61 6.35 -1.01 -15.20
N LEU A 62 5.25 -1.18 -14.45
CA LEU A 62 4.01 -0.45 -14.67
C LEU A 62 4.20 1.07 -14.51
N THR A 63 4.98 1.49 -13.50
CA THR A 63 5.28 2.90 -13.23
C THR A 63 6.12 3.52 -14.34
N ASP A 64 7.10 2.78 -14.85
CA ASP A 64 7.97 3.25 -15.94
C ASP A 64 7.21 3.38 -17.27
N LEU A 65 6.29 2.44 -17.56
CA LEU A 65 5.55 2.44 -18.82
C LEU A 65 4.34 3.39 -18.83
N LEU A 66 3.60 3.48 -17.72
CA LEU A 66 2.30 4.17 -17.66
C LEU A 66 2.29 5.42 -16.75
N LEU A 67 3.45 5.83 -16.24
CA LEU A 67 3.62 6.95 -15.29
C LEU A 67 2.96 6.67 -13.93
N TYR A 68 2.87 7.72 -13.08
CA TYR A 68 2.43 7.63 -11.68
C TYR A 68 0.91 7.39 -11.47
N LYS A 69 0.08 7.60 -12.49
CA LYS A 69 -1.39 7.56 -12.35
C LYS A 69 -1.96 6.17 -12.03
N PRO A 70 -1.61 5.10 -12.78
CA PRO A 70 -2.16 3.77 -12.49
C PRO A 70 -1.61 3.15 -11.21
N THR A 71 -0.36 3.44 -10.83
CA THR A 71 0.22 2.90 -9.59
C THR A 71 -0.47 3.45 -8.36
N MET A 72 -0.81 4.73 -8.37
CA MET A 72 -1.65 5.36 -7.35
C MET A 72 -3.05 4.72 -7.27
N LEU A 73 -3.66 4.36 -8.40
CA LEU A 73 -4.96 3.67 -8.41
C LEU A 73 -4.86 2.25 -7.82
N VAL A 74 -3.84 1.48 -8.21
CA VAL A 74 -3.61 0.13 -7.68
C VAL A 74 -3.43 0.17 -6.17
N GLU A 75 -2.69 1.14 -5.67
CA GLU A 75 -2.50 1.35 -4.23
C GLU A 75 -3.84 1.58 -3.50
N VAL A 76 -4.63 2.56 -3.95
CA VAL A 76 -5.90 2.92 -3.30
C VAL A 76 -6.90 1.76 -3.36
N ILE A 77 -6.99 1.09 -4.50
CA ILE A 77 -7.86 -0.08 -4.67
C ILE A 77 -7.39 -1.23 -3.77
N GLY A 78 -6.09 -1.52 -3.73
CA GLY A 78 -5.53 -2.59 -2.89
C GLY A 78 -5.80 -2.34 -1.41
N GLN A 79 -5.59 -1.11 -0.94
CA GLN A 79 -5.91 -0.70 0.43
C GLN A 79 -7.42 -0.82 0.74
N ALA A 80 -8.29 -0.43 -0.19
CA ALA A 80 -9.74 -0.56 -0.03
C ALA A 80 -10.18 -2.04 0.03
N VAL A 81 -9.60 -2.89 -0.82
CA VAL A 81 -9.89 -4.34 -0.85
C VAL A 81 -9.42 -5.02 0.43
N TYR A 82 -8.22 -4.68 0.93
CA TYR A 82 -7.72 -5.21 2.19
C TYR A 82 -8.64 -4.83 3.37
N ARG A 83 -9.00 -3.55 3.48
CA ARG A 83 -9.92 -3.07 4.54
C ARG A 83 -11.31 -3.68 4.44
N SER A 84 -11.81 -3.89 3.23
CA SER A 84 -13.09 -4.58 3.01
C SER A 84 -12.98 -6.06 3.46
N THR A 85 -11.88 -6.72 3.11
CA THR A 85 -11.63 -8.12 3.50
C THR A 85 -11.54 -8.28 5.02
N LEU A 86 -10.91 -7.33 5.72
CA LEU A 86 -10.86 -7.28 7.18
C LEU A 86 -12.26 -7.30 7.80
N ILE A 87 -13.20 -6.55 7.25
CA ILE A 87 -14.55 -6.40 7.81
C ILE A 87 -15.45 -7.57 7.44
N PHE A 88 -15.43 -8.01 6.17
CA PHE A 88 -16.43 -8.96 5.66
C PHE A 88 -16.01 -10.43 5.78
N CYS A 89 -14.71 -10.74 5.96
CA CYS A 89 -14.22 -12.11 5.86
C CYS A 89 -13.40 -12.54 7.08
N ALA A 90 -13.98 -13.29 8.00
CA ALA A 90 -13.26 -13.82 9.18
C ALA A 90 -12.35 -15.03 8.88
N LYS A 91 -12.41 -15.60 7.67
CA LYS A 91 -11.65 -16.83 7.34
C LYS A 91 -10.16 -16.51 7.18
N VAL A 92 -9.30 -17.36 7.77
CA VAL A 92 -7.82 -17.26 7.68
C VAL A 92 -7.33 -17.12 6.24
N TRP A 93 -7.86 -17.93 5.32
CA TRP A 93 -7.50 -17.86 3.90
C TRP A 93 -7.82 -16.49 3.27
N ALA A 94 -8.97 -15.91 3.60
CA ALA A 94 -9.35 -14.59 3.09
C ALA A 94 -8.43 -13.51 3.67
N GLN A 95 -8.08 -13.59 4.96
CA GLN A 95 -7.12 -12.69 5.60
C GLN A 95 -5.71 -12.79 4.98
N LYS A 96 -5.26 -13.99 4.61
CA LYS A 96 -4.01 -14.21 3.85
C LYS A 96 -4.05 -13.52 2.49
N LEU A 97 -5.15 -13.65 1.74
CA LEU A 97 -5.28 -12.94 0.45
C LEU A 97 -5.34 -11.42 0.66
N GLY A 98 -6.06 -10.96 1.67
CA GLY A 98 -6.15 -9.54 2.02
C GLY A 98 -4.78 -8.93 2.33
N ILE A 99 -3.97 -9.60 3.15
CA ILE A 99 -2.65 -9.08 3.52
C ILE A 99 -1.63 -9.16 2.37
N VAL A 100 -1.78 -10.12 1.44
CA VAL A 100 -1.00 -10.13 0.19
C VAL A 100 -1.35 -8.91 -0.66
N ILE A 101 -2.65 -8.60 -0.82
CA ILE A 101 -3.11 -7.42 -1.56
C ILE A 101 -2.62 -6.13 -0.88
N TYR A 102 -2.58 -6.10 0.45
CA TYR A 102 -1.96 -5.00 1.19
C TYR A 102 -0.47 -4.84 0.81
N GLY A 103 0.29 -5.94 0.75
CA GLY A 103 1.68 -5.93 0.26
C GLY A 103 1.83 -5.36 -1.16
N VAL A 104 0.92 -5.70 -2.08
CA VAL A 104 0.86 -5.13 -3.44
C VAL A 104 0.61 -3.62 -3.41
N ALA A 105 -0.29 -3.17 -2.54
CA ALA A 105 -0.55 -1.75 -2.36
C ALA A 105 0.68 -1.01 -1.81
N SER A 106 1.37 -1.57 -0.81
CA SER A 106 2.61 -0.99 -0.27
C SER A 106 3.72 -0.88 -1.32
N ALA A 107 3.85 -1.86 -2.22
CA ALA A 107 4.80 -1.77 -3.33
C ALA A 107 4.44 -0.66 -4.32
N SER A 108 3.13 -0.46 -4.58
CA SER A 108 2.63 0.62 -5.44
C SER A 108 2.89 2.00 -4.82
N GLU A 109 2.70 2.12 -3.51
CA GLU A 109 3.04 3.30 -2.73
C GLU A 109 4.54 3.64 -2.84
N LEU A 110 5.42 2.65 -2.66
CA LEU A 110 6.86 2.89 -2.78
C LEU A 110 7.23 3.37 -4.19
N ALA A 111 6.75 2.69 -5.22
CA ALA A 111 7.05 3.05 -6.61
C ALA A 111 6.56 4.46 -6.97
N PHE A 112 5.39 4.86 -6.47
CA PHE A 112 4.87 6.23 -6.62
C PHE A 112 5.83 7.26 -6.01
N PHE A 113 6.27 7.05 -4.76
CA PHE A 113 7.21 7.97 -4.11
C PHE A 113 8.55 8.03 -4.85
N SER A 114 9.11 6.88 -5.23
CA SER A 114 10.35 6.82 -6.02
C SER A 114 10.25 7.60 -7.33
N TYR A 115 9.14 7.48 -8.06
CA TYR A 115 8.90 8.24 -9.29
C TYR A 115 8.85 9.76 -9.03
N VAL A 116 8.14 10.19 -8.00
CA VAL A 116 8.02 11.62 -7.65
C VAL A 116 9.39 12.20 -7.31
N TYR A 117 10.20 11.51 -6.49
CA TYR A 117 11.55 11.94 -6.15
C TYR A 117 12.47 12.01 -7.37
N ALA A 118 12.49 10.96 -8.21
CA ALA A 118 13.31 10.94 -9.42
C ALA A 118 12.95 12.07 -10.41
N LYS A 119 11.68 12.45 -10.46
CA LYS A 119 11.24 13.57 -11.30
C LYS A 119 11.63 14.93 -10.73
N LEU A 120 11.58 15.10 -9.41
CA LEU A 120 11.99 16.33 -8.73
C LEU A 120 13.49 16.59 -8.89
N GLU A 121 14.34 15.57 -8.77
CA GLU A 121 15.80 15.72 -8.96
C GLU A 121 16.16 16.18 -10.38
N LYS A 122 15.50 15.63 -11.41
CA LYS A 122 15.73 16.05 -12.81
C LYS A 122 15.41 17.52 -13.05
N ASP A 123 14.38 18.06 -12.40
CA ASP A 123 13.94 19.45 -12.58
C ASP A 123 14.84 20.46 -11.83
N GLN A 124 15.54 20.01 -10.78
CA GLN A 124 16.54 20.81 -10.06
C GLN A 124 17.88 20.88 -10.79
N TYR A 125 18.26 19.83 -11.52
CA TYR A 125 19.52 19.80 -12.29
C TYR A 125 19.43 20.56 -13.63
N GLN A 126 18.22 20.80 -14.16
CA GLN A 126 18.02 21.58 -15.39
C GLN A 126 17.92 23.11 -15.16
N LYS A 127 18.15 23.60 -13.93
CA LYS A 127 18.30 25.02 -13.60
C LYS A 127 19.76 25.36 -13.30
#